data_AF-A0A845XDL4-F1
#
_entry.id   AF-A0A845XDL4-F1
#
_cell.length_a   1.000
_cell.length_b   1.000
_cell.length_c   1.000
_cell.angle_alpha   90.00
_cell.angle_beta   90.00
_cell.angle_gamma   90.00
#
_symmetry.space_group_name_H-M   'P 1'
#
loop_
_entity.id
_entity.type
_entity.pdbx_description
1 polymer ?
#
loop_
_entity_poly.entity_id
_entity_poly.type
_entity_poly.pdbx_seq_one_letter_code
_entity_poly.pdbx_strand_id
1 'polypeptide(L)' 'MQTYRPIALAQGNEKARSEWIINPILTAVRRLSTVSLTVFLGREFAVDPAQDLVSYVDFLIARLSLSSHQ' A
#
# COMPACT_ATOMS: atom_id res chain seq x y z
N MET A 1 9.07 -7.93 18.44
CA MET A 1 9.00 -8.04 16.97
C MET A 1 8.16 -9.26 16.63
N GLN A 2 6.83 -9.08 16.51
CA GLN A 2 5.91 -10.20 16.28
C GLN A 2 6.01 -10.70 14.83
N THR A 3 5.88 -12.01 14.73
CA THR A 3 6.31 -12.94 13.69
C THR A 3 5.51 -12.82 12.39
N TYR A 4 6.09 -12.24 11.33
CA TYR A 4 5.55 -12.31 9.96
C TYR A 4 5.91 -13.62 9.21
N ARG A 5 6.49 -14.61 9.93
CA ARG A 5 7.43 -15.58 9.35
C ARG A 5 6.88 -16.88 8.72
N PRO A 6 5.61 -17.32 8.83
CA PRO A 6 5.23 -18.57 8.15
C PRO A 6 4.05 -18.52 7.15
N ILE A 7 3.59 -17.35 6.66
CA ILE A 7 2.49 -17.34 5.66
C ILE A 7 3.01 -17.14 4.23
N ALA A 8 3.93 -16.20 4.00
CA ALA A 8 4.44 -15.92 2.65
C ALA A 8 5.22 -17.09 2.03
N LEU A 9 5.92 -17.88 2.85
CA LEU A 9 6.63 -19.09 2.40
C LEU A 9 5.69 -20.29 2.21
N ALA A 10 4.52 -20.31 2.85
CA ALA A 10 3.57 -21.42 2.80
C ALA A 10 2.59 -21.32 1.62
N GLN A 11 2.38 -20.14 1.03
CA GLN A 11 1.40 -19.92 -0.06
C GLN A 11 2.01 -19.80 -1.47
N GLY A 12 3.34 -19.83 -1.60
CA GLY A 12 4.02 -20.30 -2.83
C GLY A 12 3.84 -19.53 -4.14
N ASN A 13 3.29 -18.31 -4.16
CA ASN A 13 3.24 -17.50 -5.39
C ASN A 13 4.19 -16.29 -5.32
N GLU A 14 4.65 -15.84 -6.50
CA GLU A 14 5.62 -14.73 -6.63
C GLU A 14 5.06 -13.44 -6.01
N LYS A 15 3.75 -13.22 -6.11
CA LYS A 15 3.07 -12.05 -5.53
C LYS A 15 3.21 -11.97 -4.01
N ALA A 16 2.99 -13.07 -3.30
CA ALA A 16 3.13 -13.14 -1.85
C ALA A 16 4.58 -12.86 -1.40
N ARG A 17 5.57 -13.26 -2.20
CA ARG A 17 6.99 -12.93 -1.94
C ARG A 17 7.25 -11.44 -2.15
N SER A 18 6.77 -10.87 -3.26
CA SER A 18 6.92 -9.44 -3.53
C SER A 18 6.26 -8.59 -2.43
N GLU A 19 5.06 -8.96 -1.98
CA GLU A 19 4.35 -8.30 -0.88
C GLU A 19 5.14 -8.38 0.44
N TRP A 20 5.80 -9.51 0.70
CA TRP A 20 6.62 -9.68 1.89
C TRP A 20 7.88 -8.80 1.88
N ILE A 21 8.48 -8.58 0.70
CA ILE A 21 9.66 -7.71 0.54
C ILE A 21 9.28 -6.23 0.71
N ILE A 22 8.15 -5.80 0.14
CA ILE A 22 7.76 -4.38 0.10
C ILE A 22 7.07 -3.92 1.39
N ASN A 23 6.35 -4.80 2.11
CA ASN A 23 5.62 -4.44 3.33
C ASN A 23 6.47 -3.78 4.44
N PRO A 24 7.69 -4.25 4.75
CA PRO A 24 8.58 -3.58 5.70
C PRO A 24 8.97 -2.16 5.26
N ILE A 25 9.16 -1.95 3.96
CA ILE A 25 9.51 -0.65 3.37
C ILE A 25 8.32 0.31 3.51
N LEU A 26 7.12 -0.11 3.13
CA LEU A 26 5.90 0.70 3.24
C LEU A 26 5.59 1.05 4.71
N THR A 27 5.85 0.12 5.62
CA THR A 27 5.73 0.35 7.07
C THR A 27 6.74 1.40 7.55
N ALA A 28 7.99 1.32 7.09
CA ALA A 28 9.02 2.30 7.43
C ALA A 28 8.68 3.69 6.86
N VAL A 29 8.23 3.77 5.61
CA VAL A 29 7.79 5.03 4.97
C VAL A 29 6.69 5.69 5.79
N ARG A 30 5.66 4.94 6.20
CA ARG A 30 4.59 5.47 7.04
C ARG A 30 5.08 5.94 8.41
N ARG A 31 6.04 5.22 9.02
CA ARG A 31 6.58 5.56 10.35
C ARG A 31 7.51 6.77 10.32
N LEU A 32 8.29 6.91 9.26
CA LEU A 32 9.32 7.95 9.12
C LEU A 32 8.78 9.24 8.48
N SER A 33 7.61 9.19 7.86
CA SER A 33 6.98 10.38 7.29
C SER A 33 6.52 11.34 8.39
N THR A 34 6.73 12.64 8.16
CA THR A 34 6.23 13.72 9.03
C THR A 34 4.76 14.06 8.75
N VAL A 35 4.16 13.45 7.72
CA VAL A 35 2.75 13.63 7.34
C VAL A 35 1.97 12.33 7.50
N SER A 36 0.66 12.43 7.72
CA SER A 36 -0.20 11.27 7.82
C SER A 36 -0.34 10.60 6.44
N LEU A 37 0.17 9.36 6.34
CA LEU A 37 0.07 8.54 5.14
C LEU A 37 -0.84 7.33 5.38
N THR A 38 -1.60 6.97 4.34
CA THR A 38 -2.34 5.70 4.23
C THR A 38 -1.82 4.92 3.04
N VAL A 39 -1.69 3.60 3.21
CA VAL A 39 -1.32 2.68 2.15
C VAL A 39 -2.51 1.75 1.90
N PHE A 40 -2.90 1.61 0.64
CA PHE A 40 -3.92 0.67 0.18
C PHE A 40 -3.27 -0.40 -0.71
N LEU A 41 -3.79 -1.63 -0.64
CA LEU A 41 -3.28 -2.78 -1.38
C LEU A 41 -4.30 -3.23 -2.43
N GLY A 42 -3.83 -3.58 -3.62
CA GLY A 42 -4.57 -4.33 -4.63
C GLY A 42 -5.95 -3.77 -4.94
N ARG A 43 -6.02 -2.54 -5.45
CA ARG A 43 -7.30 -1.84 -5.69
C ARG A 43 -7.39 -1.25 -7.08
N GLU A 44 -8.62 -1.16 -7.59
CA GLU A 44 -8.90 -0.33 -8.75
C GLU A 44 -8.67 1.14 -8.39
N PHE A 45 -8.03 1.84 -9.30
CA PHE A 45 -7.73 3.26 -9.22
C PHE A 45 -8.12 3.91 -10.54
N ALA A 46 -9.31 4.51 -10.54
CA ALA A 46 -9.86 5.29 -11.62
C ALA A 46 -9.46 6.76 -11.45
N VAL A 47 -8.39 7.19 -12.13
CA VAL A 47 -7.93 8.58 -12.08
C VAL A 47 -8.80 9.46 -12.96
N ASP A 48 -9.02 9.02 -14.21
CA ASP A 48 -9.88 9.70 -15.18
C ASP A 48 -10.50 8.68 -16.14
N PRO A 49 -11.72 8.20 -15.87
CA PRO A 49 -12.42 7.27 -16.75
C PRO A 49 -12.69 7.80 -18.16
N ALA A 50 -12.81 9.13 -18.33
CA ALA A 50 -13.08 9.70 -19.65
C ALA A 50 -11.88 9.62 -20.59
N GLN A 51 -10.68 9.46 -20.02
CA GLN A 51 -9.41 9.29 -20.74
C GLN A 51 -8.84 7.87 -20.62
N ASP A 52 -9.66 6.91 -20.17
CA ASP A 52 -9.26 5.51 -19.94
C ASP A 52 -8.10 5.33 -18.93
N LEU A 53 -7.96 6.27 -17.99
CA LEU A 53 -6.99 6.22 -16.90
C LEU A 53 -7.56 5.45 -15.71
N VAL A 54 -7.94 4.20 -15.94
CA VAL A 54 -8.48 3.27 -14.93
C VAL A 54 -7.66 2.00 -14.92
N SER A 55 -7.02 1.69 -13.79
CA SER A 55 -6.19 0.49 -13.66
C SER A 55 -6.21 -0.07 -12.25
N TYR A 56 -5.82 -1.34 -12.12
CA TYR A 56 -5.53 -1.94 -10.82
C TYR A 56 -4.09 -1.64 -10.42
N VAL A 57 -3.92 -1.08 -9.22
CA VAL A 57 -2.60 -0.84 -8.63
C VAL A 57 -2.31 -1.84 -7.51
N ASP A 58 -1.08 -2.34 -7.45
CA ASP A 58 -0.65 -3.22 -6.36
C ASP A 58 -0.57 -2.46 -5.03
N PHE A 59 -0.10 -1.21 -5.05
CA PHE A 59 0.02 -0.34 -3.88
C PHE A 59 -0.38 1.09 -4.24
N LEU A 60 -1.19 1.73 -3.38
CA LEU A 60 -1.53 3.15 -3.48
C LEU A 60 -1.16 3.84 -2.16
N ILE A 61 -0.33 4.88 -2.22
CA ILE A 61 0.03 5.69 -1.07
C ILE A 61 -0.68 7.04 -1.18
N ALA A 62 -1.43 7.40 -0.15
CA ALA A 62 -2.16 8.67 -0.10
C ALA A 62 -1.75 9.46 1.14
N ARG A 63 -1.60 10.78 0.98
CA ARG A 63 -1.50 11.71 2.10
C ARG A 63 -2.90 12.03 2.60
N LEU A 64 -3.14 11.79 3.88
CA LEU A 64 -4.32 12.27 4.57
C LEU A 64 -4.10 13.72 4.99
N SER A 65 -4.88 14.63 4.42
CA SER A 65 -5.01 15.98 4.96
C SER A 65 -6.24 15.99 5.85
N LEU A 66 -6.05 16.08 7.16
CA LEU A 66 -7.14 16.43 8.05
C LEU A 66 -7.42 17.93 7.85
N SER A 67 -8.45 18.25 7.09
CA SER A 67 -8.98 19.61 7.10
C SER A 67 -9.63 19.84 8.46
N SER A 68 -8.94 20.59 9.33
CA SER A 68 -9.56 21.16 10.51
C SER A 68 -10.67 22.09 10.02
N HIS A 69 -11.92 21.64 10.11
CA HIS A 69 -13.06 22.55 10.01
C HIS A 69 -12.93 23.56 11.14
N GLN A 70 -12.55 24.79 10.79
CA GLN A 70 -12.93 25.99 11.55
C GLN A 70 -14.35 26.38 11.15
#